data_AF-A0A9E5NCC5-F1
#
_entry.id   AF-A0A9E5NCC5-F1
#
_cell.length_a   1.000
_cell.length_b   1.000
_cell.length_c   1.000
_cell.angle_alpha   90.00
_cell.angle_beta   90.00
_cell.angle_gamma   90.00
#
_symmetry.space_group_name_H-M   'P 1'
#
loop_
_entity.id
_entity.type
_entity.pdbx_description
1 polymer ?
#
loop_
_entity_poly.entity_id
_entity_poly.type
_entity_poly.pdbx_seq_one_letter_code
_entity_poly.pdbx_strand_id
1 'polypeptide(L)'
;MVDYKAKMDMSREMAEMTAQFCATVTMMFNTLAGGYTQLSEMKWVPQQGWAYSGGEWTVAIGGNRGVFVETAKADFNKLFEILVSPR
;
A
#
# COMPACT_ATOMS: atom_id res chain seq x y z
N MET A 1 -4.76 3.50 11.30
CA MET A 1 -5.78 3.51 10.22
C MET A 1 -7.16 3.86 10.81
N VAL A 2 -7.26 4.92 11.64
CA VAL A 2 -8.44 5.16 12.51
C VAL A 2 -9.26 6.41 12.12
N ASP A 3 -8.74 7.30 11.27
CA ASP A 3 -9.40 8.59 10.96
C ASP A 3 -9.95 8.74 9.53
N TYR A 4 -10.09 7.64 8.79
CA TYR A 4 -10.83 7.66 7.53
C TYR A 4 -11.99 6.69 7.66
N LYS A 5 -13.24 7.20 7.65
CA LYS A 5 -14.46 6.38 7.75
C LYS A 5 -14.45 5.36 6.60
N ALA A 6 -14.03 4.13 6.90
CA ALA A 6 -14.19 3.02 5.97
C ALA A 6 -15.69 2.89 5.68
N LYS A 7 -16.06 2.79 4.39
CA LYS A 7 -17.46 2.55 4.01
C LYS A 7 -17.93 1.12 4.35
N MET A 8 -16.99 0.26 4.73
CA MET A 8 -17.24 -1.11 5.16
C MET A 8 -16.75 -1.26 6.60
N ASP A 9 -17.56 -1.92 7.40
CA ASP A 9 -17.16 -2.32 8.75
C ASP A 9 -16.13 -3.45 8.64
N MET A 10 -15.00 -3.32 9.33
CA MET A 10 -13.98 -4.36 9.40
C MET A 10 -13.99 -4.94 10.79
N SER A 11 -14.13 -6.28 10.90
CA SER A 11 -13.94 -6.94 12.18
C SER A 11 -12.52 -6.69 12.69
N ARG A 12 -12.33 -6.73 14.02
CA ARG A 12 -11.01 -6.55 14.63
C ARG A 12 -9.98 -7.57 14.09
N GLU A 13 -10.38 -8.83 13.97
CA GLU A 13 -9.55 -9.90 13.41
C GLU A 13 -9.13 -9.58 11.97
N MET A 14 -10.06 -9.12 11.14
CA MET A 14 -9.76 -8.71 9.77
C MET A 14 -8.80 -7.53 9.75
N ALA A 15 -8.98 -6.53 10.61
CA ALA A 15 -8.08 -5.38 10.70
C ALA A 15 -6.66 -5.78 11.13
N GLU A 16 -6.53 -6.68 12.10
CA GLU A 16 -5.24 -7.22 12.56
C GLU A 16 -4.53 -8.00 11.44
N MET A 17 -5.26 -8.88 10.75
CA MET A 17 -4.73 -9.63 9.61
C MET A 17 -4.35 -8.70 8.44
N THR A 18 -5.15 -7.68 8.14
CA THR A 18 -4.84 -6.66 7.13
C THR A 18 -3.56 -5.91 7.48
N ALA A 19 -3.37 -5.54 8.75
CA ALA A 19 -2.14 -4.87 9.18
C ALA A 19 -0.90 -5.76 8.99
N GLN A 20 -1.00 -7.04 9.38
CA GLN A 20 0.09 -8.02 9.18
C GLN A 20 0.41 -8.24 7.69
N PHE A 21 -0.63 -8.38 6.86
CA PHE A 21 -0.49 -8.48 5.41
C PHE A 21 0.27 -7.28 4.84
N CYS A 22 -0.17 -6.06 5.19
CA CYS A 22 0.45 -4.83 4.68
C CYS A 22 1.91 -4.68 5.15
N ALA A 23 2.21 -5.02 6.40
CA ALA A 23 3.57 -4.98 6.94
C ALA A 23 4.49 -5.97 6.21
N THR A 24 4.01 -7.19 5.96
CA THR A 24 4.77 -8.25 5.27
C THR A 24 5.11 -7.84 3.84
N VAL A 25 4.13 -7.36 3.07
CA VAL A 25 4.36 -6.92 1.68
C VAL A 25 5.28 -5.69 1.62
N THR A 26 5.13 -4.75 2.55
CA THR A 26 6.02 -3.59 2.68
C THR A 26 7.46 -4.02 2.91
N MET A 27 7.70 -4.95 3.83
CA MET A 27 9.03 -5.50 4.09
C MET A 27 9.61 -6.19 2.84
N MET A 28 8.81 -7.03 2.18
CA MET A 28 9.23 -7.73 0.96
C MET A 28 9.66 -6.75 -0.13
N PHE A 29 8.88 -5.69 -0.37
CA PHE A 29 9.24 -4.69 -1.37
C PHE A 29 10.49 -3.90 -1.02
N ASN A 30 10.74 -3.58 0.26
CA ASN A 30 12.02 -2.94 0.65
C ASN A 30 13.23 -3.83 0.30
N THR A 31 13.14 -5.13 0.56
CA THR A 31 14.20 -6.08 0.22
C THR A 31 14.41 -6.16 -1.30
N LEU A 32 13.33 -6.35 -2.06
CA LEU A 32 13.41 -6.47 -3.52
C LEU A 32 13.88 -5.17 -4.18
N ALA A 33 13.41 -4.01 -3.71
CA ALA A 33 13.83 -2.71 -4.21
C ALA A 33 15.32 -2.45 -3.96
N GLY A 34 15.84 -2.82 -2.78
CA GLY A 34 17.27 -2.71 -2.46
C GLY A 34 18.14 -3.60 -3.37
N GLY A 35 17.71 -4.83 -3.64
CA GLY A 35 18.40 -5.72 -4.58
C GLY A 35 18.34 -5.22 -6.02
N TYR A 36 17.15 -4.81 -6.48
CA TYR A 36 16.93 -4.40 -7.87
C TYR A 36 17.54 -3.03 -8.19
N THR A 37 17.70 -2.13 -7.21
CA THR A 37 18.46 -0.88 -7.34
C THR A 37 19.89 -1.14 -7.81
N GLN A 38 20.53 -2.18 -7.27
CA GLN A 38 21.92 -2.53 -7.65
C GLN A 38 22.02 -3.08 -9.08
N LEU A 39 20.98 -3.77 -9.56
CA LEU A 39 20.96 -4.37 -10.90
C LEU A 39 20.53 -3.39 -11.99
N SER A 40 19.58 -2.51 -11.69
CA SER A 40 18.97 -1.60 -12.67
C SER A 40 19.59 -0.20 -12.69
N GLU A 41 20.41 0.14 -11.69
CA GLU A 41 20.94 1.49 -11.43
C GLU A 41 19.87 2.58 -11.22
N MET A 42 18.59 2.19 -11.19
CA MET A 42 17.46 3.07 -10.90
C MET A 42 17.27 3.22 -9.39
N LYS A 43 16.80 4.40 -8.96
CA LYS A 43 16.53 4.69 -7.54
C LYS A 43 15.15 4.16 -7.12
N TRP A 44 15.09 2.89 -6.70
CA TRP A 44 13.87 2.29 -6.18
C TRP A 44 13.66 2.47 -4.67
N VAL A 45 14.71 2.89 -3.95
CA VAL A 45 14.67 3.18 -2.51
C VAL A 45 14.87 4.69 -2.25
N PRO A 46 14.24 5.25 -1.21
CA PRO A 46 13.34 4.60 -0.25
C PRO A 46 11.96 4.26 -0.83
N GLN A 47 11.33 3.22 -0.31
CA GLN A 47 9.96 2.89 -0.66
C GLN A 47 9.00 4.00 -0.21
N GLN A 48 8.22 4.56 -1.13
CA GLN A 48 7.20 5.58 -0.82
C GLN A 48 5.82 4.97 -0.63
N GLY A 49 5.46 4.01 -1.48
CA GLY A 49 4.18 3.32 -1.45
C GLY A 49 4.13 2.20 -2.47
N TRP A 50 3.09 1.39 -2.42
CA TRP A 50 2.86 0.29 -3.35
C TRP A 50 1.37 0.00 -3.49
N ALA A 51 0.99 -0.64 -4.60
CA ALA A 51 -0.35 -1.16 -4.80
C ALA A 51 -0.28 -2.63 -5.22
N TYR A 52 -1.20 -3.43 -4.71
CA TYR A 52 -1.43 -4.80 -5.15
C TYR A 52 -2.87 -4.92 -5.64
N SER A 53 -3.04 -5.38 -6.86
CA SER A 53 -4.34 -5.64 -7.49
C SER A 53 -4.54 -7.13 -7.68
N GLY A 54 -5.66 -7.66 -7.20
CA GLY A 54 -6.05 -9.05 -7.33
C GLY A 54 -7.56 -9.20 -7.45
N GLY A 55 -8.02 -9.86 -8.50
CA GLY A 55 -9.45 -9.90 -8.84
C GLY A 55 -10.01 -8.49 -9.02
N GLU A 56 -11.10 -8.17 -8.33
CA GLU A 56 -11.80 -6.88 -8.42
C GLU A 56 -11.22 -5.80 -7.50
N TRP A 57 -10.30 -6.16 -6.60
CA TRP A 57 -9.84 -5.28 -5.52
C TRP A 57 -8.37 -4.89 -5.66
N THR A 58 -8.08 -3.68 -5.22
CA THR A 58 -6.72 -3.18 -5.04
C THR A 58 -6.54 -2.69 -3.62
N VAL A 59 -5.42 -3.05 -3.01
CA VAL A 59 -4.90 -2.38 -1.82
C VAL A 59 -3.75 -1.47 -2.22
N ALA A 60 -3.82 -0.20 -1.81
CA ALA A 60 -2.77 0.80 -2.03
C ALA A 60 -2.28 1.32 -0.68
N ILE A 61 -0.97 1.27 -0.46
CA ILE A 61 -0.29 1.63 0.79
C ILE A 61 0.70 2.77 0.55
N GLY A 62 0.75 3.73 1.47
CA GLY A 62 1.78 4.76 1.56
C GLY A 62 2.16 4.99 3.02
N GLY A 63 3.43 4.81 3.36
CA GLY A 63 3.90 4.80 4.75
C GLY A 63 3.10 3.83 5.63
N ASN A 64 2.41 4.36 6.65
CA ASN A 64 1.55 3.59 7.57
C ASN A 64 0.04 3.72 7.26
N ARG A 65 -0.31 4.23 6.08
CA ARG A 65 -1.68 4.44 5.61
C ARG A 65 -1.97 3.53 4.44
N GLY A 66 -3.23 3.14 4.30
CA GLY A 66 -3.65 2.29 3.20
C GLY A 66 -5.14 2.33 2.96
N VAL A 67 -5.55 1.99 1.75
CA VAL A 67 -6.96 1.86 1.36
C VAL A 67 -7.16 0.60 0.52
N PHE A 68 -8.32 -0.03 0.70
CA PHE A 68 -8.84 -1.07 -0.17
C PHE A 68 -9.92 -0.45 -1.05
N VAL A 69 -9.79 -0.61 -2.37
CA VAL A 69 -10.67 0.01 -3.35
C VAL A 69 -11.01 -1.00 -4.44
N GLU A 70 -12.19 -0.88 -5.04
CA GLU A 70 -12.48 -1.57 -6.29
C GLU A 70 -11.53 -1.06 -7.37
N THR A 71 -10.77 -1.97 -7.98
CA THR A 71 -9.71 -1.64 -8.96
C THR A 71 -10.26 -0.81 -10.12
N ALA A 72 -11.46 -1.14 -10.59
CA ALA A 72 -12.11 -0.43 -11.69
C ALA A 72 -12.47 1.04 -11.37
N LYS A 73 -12.48 1.42 -10.10
CA LYS A 73 -12.81 2.77 -9.62
C LYS A 73 -11.59 3.55 -9.15
N ALA A 74 -10.40 2.95 -9.19
CA ALA A 74 -9.19 3.54 -8.62
C ALA A 74 -8.52 4.53 -9.58
N ASP A 75 -8.21 5.73 -9.09
CA ASP A 75 -7.27 6.68 -9.73
C ASP A 75 -5.95 6.62 -8.96
N PHE A 76 -4.99 5.83 -9.44
CA PHE A 76 -3.75 5.56 -8.72
C PHE A 76 -2.86 6.78 -8.53
N ASN A 77 -2.86 7.71 -9.48
CA ASN A 77 -2.07 8.94 -9.35
C ASN A 77 -2.58 9.77 -8.18
N LYS A 78 -3.91 10.01 -8.11
CA LYS A 78 -4.51 10.71 -6.97
C LYS A 78 -4.37 9.95 -5.66
N LEU A 79 -4.52 8.62 -5.70
CA LEU A 79 -4.35 7.79 -4.51
C LEU A 79 -2.94 7.94 -3.93
N PHE A 80 -1.91 7.82 -4.75
CA PHE A 80 -0.53 7.94 -4.26
C PHE A 80 -0.19 9.36 -3.83
N GLU A 81 -0.67 10.40 -4.51
CA GLU A 81 -0.52 11.79 -4.08
C GLU A 81 -1.01 11.99 -2.62
N ILE A 82 -2.15 11.39 -2.27
CA ILE A 82 -2.73 11.47 -0.92
C ILE A 82 -2.03 10.54 0.08
N LEU A 83 -1.61 9.35 -0.36
CA LEU A 83 -1.05 8.33 0.53
C LEU A 83 0.41 8.57 0.90
N VAL A 84 1.20 9.16 0.00
CA VAL A 84 2.65 9.38 0.21
C VAL A 84 3.00 10.80 0.62
N SER A 85 2.03 11.73 0.63
CA SER A 85 2.25 13.10 1.07
C SER A 85 2.64 13.17 2.56
N PRO A 86 3.59 14.05 2.93
CA PRO A 86 3.88 14.37 4.32
C PRO A 86 2.63 14.90 5.04
N ARG A 87 2.51 14.65 6.35
CA ARG A 87 1.45 15.23 7.19
C ARG A 87 1.65 16.71 7.43
#